data_AF-A0A7V7XEN4-F1
#
_entry.id   AF-A0A7V7XEN4-F1
#
_cell.length_a   1.000
_cell.length_b   1.000
_cell.length_c   1.000
_cell.angle_alpha   90.00
_cell.angle_beta   90.00
_cell.angle_gamma   90.00
#
_symmetry.space_group_name_H-M   'P 1'
#
loop_
_entity.id
_entity.type
_entity.pdbx_description
1 polymer ?
#
loop_
_entity_poly.entity_id
_entity_poly.type
_entity_poly.pdbx_seq_one_letter_code
_entity_poly.pdbx_strand_id
1 'polypeptide(L)'
;MNILKQIFQTGEHAEQQPVKTEPMTEAKVDFSFRIYWTKMARNWNAPRRMEVRQQVLSLTEAADFHRNLIEKRYTLRLDDIPEQTHSGASLMALLEVLAALDKMEESE
;
A
#
# COMPACT_ATOMS: atom_id res chain seq x y z
N MET A 1 -11.88 28.15 -54.61
CA MET A 1 -13.00 27.22 -54.34
C MET A 1 -12.38 25.82 -54.25
N ASN A 2 -12.34 25.08 -53.15
CA ASN A 2 -13.13 25.09 -51.93
C ASN A 2 -12.24 24.78 -50.72
N ILE A 3 -12.19 25.73 -49.80
CA ILE A 3 -12.10 25.47 -48.36
C ILE A 3 -13.43 24.79 -48.01
N LEU A 4 -13.42 23.53 -47.52
CA LEU A 4 -14.50 22.81 -46.79
C LEU A 4 -14.41 21.29 -46.96
N LYS A 5 -13.28 20.66 -46.59
CA LYS A 5 -13.25 19.25 -46.10
C LYS A 5 -12.21 19.06 -44.99
N GLN A 6 -11.99 20.11 -44.19
CA GLN A 6 -11.41 19.96 -42.86
C GLN A 6 -12.50 19.44 -41.90
N ILE A 7 -12.12 18.60 -40.92
CA ILE A 7 -12.79 18.29 -39.62
C ILE A 7 -13.00 16.79 -39.30
N PHE A 8 -12.63 15.79 -40.12
CA PHE A 8 -12.78 14.37 -39.68
C PHE A 8 -11.63 13.41 -40.01
N GLN A 9 -10.37 13.83 -39.88
CA GLN A 9 -9.23 12.90 -39.85
C GLN A 9 -8.20 13.36 -38.83
N THR A 10 -8.51 13.17 -37.55
CA THR A 10 -7.52 13.16 -36.47
C THR A 10 -7.86 11.98 -35.56
N GLY A 11 -7.63 10.80 -36.10
CA GLY A 11 -7.56 9.55 -35.36
C GLY A 11 -6.19 8.96 -35.59
N GLU A 12 -5.13 9.70 -35.24
CA GLU A 12 -3.84 9.08 -34.98
C GLU A 12 -4.06 8.14 -33.79
N HIS A 13 -4.33 6.88 -34.11
CA HIS A 13 -4.08 5.78 -33.19
C HIS A 13 -2.58 5.84 -32.87
N ALA A 14 -2.23 6.61 -31.84
CA ALA A 14 -0.99 6.37 -31.13
C ALA A 14 -1.10 4.94 -30.59
N GLU A 15 -0.55 4.00 -31.35
CA GLU A 15 -0.28 2.65 -30.88
C GLU A 15 0.51 2.81 -29.58
N GLN A 16 -0.17 2.63 -28.46
CA GLN A 16 0.48 2.59 -27.16
C GLN A 16 1.47 1.43 -27.24
N GLN A 17 2.76 1.76 -27.34
CA GLN A 17 3.81 0.77 -27.19
C GLN A 17 3.52 -0.01 -25.90
N PRO A 18 3.56 -1.36 -25.92
CA PRO A 18 3.28 -2.12 -24.72
C PRO A 18 4.22 -1.62 -23.62
N VAL A 19 3.64 -1.05 -22.56
CA VAL A 19 4.40 -0.58 -21.40
C VAL A 19 5.24 -1.76 -20.97
N LYS A 20 6.57 -1.64 -21.07
CA LYS A 20 7.49 -2.68 -20.64
C LYS A 20 7.27 -2.86 -19.15
N THR A 21 6.51 -3.88 -18.77
CA THR A 21 6.20 -4.18 -17.38
C THR A 21 7.48 -4.64 -16.71
N GLU A 22 8.13 -3.73 -15.98
CA GLU A 22 9.24 -4.11 -15.13
C GLU A 22 8.76 -5.19 -14.14
N PRO A 23 9.57 -6.22 -13.87
CA PRO A 23 9.19 -7.25 -12.92
C PRO A 23 8.91 -6.62 -11.55
N MET A 24 7.85 -7.09 -10.91
CA MET A 24 7.50 -6.70 -9.54
C MET A 24 8.57 -7.24 -8.60
N THR A 25 9.44 -6.36 -8.11
CA THR A 25 10.48 -6.72 -7.13
C THR A 25 9.92 -6.66 -5.72
N GLU A 26 10.50 -7.43 -4.80
CA GLU A 26 10.16 -7.37 -3.36
C GLU A 26 10.26 -5.95 -2.80
N ALA A 27 11.32 -5.21 -3.15
CA ALA A 27 11.48 -3.82 -2.74
C ALA A 27 10.33 -2.91 -3.20
N LYS A 28 9.80 -3.13 -4.41
CA LYS A 28 8.64 -2.38 -4.91
C LYS A 28 7.38 -2.74 -4.13
N VAL A 29 7.18 -4.01 -3.81
CA VAL A 29 6.04 -4.50 -3.02
C VAL A 29 6.07 -3.88 -1.61
N ASP A 30 7.20 -3.96 -0.93
CA ASP A 30 7.38 -3.38 0.41
C ASP A 30 7.15 -1.88 0.41
N PHE A 31 7.69 -1.17 -0.59
CA PHE A 31 7.45 0.25 -0.76
C PHE A 31 5.95 0.56 -0.96
N SER A 32 5.27 -0.19 -1.83
CA SER A 32 3.82 -0.03 -2.03
C SER A 32 3.02 -0.24 -0.75
N PHE A 33 3.36 -1.23 0.08
CA PHE A 33 2.72 -1.44 1.37
C PHE A 33 2.97 -0.29 2.34
N ARG A 34 4.20 0.22 2.44
CA ARG A 34 4.49 1.41 3.28
C ARG A 34 3.65 2.60 2.84
N ILE A 35 3.58 2.88 1.53
CA ILE A 35 2.77 4.00 1.02
C ILE A 35 1.28 3.81 1.35
N TYR A 36 0.75 2.60 1.17
CA TYR A 36 -0.61 2.27 1.54
C TYR A 36 -0.87 2.53 3.04
N TRP A 37 -0.02 1.99 3.90
CA TRP A 37 -0.17 2.12 5.35
C TRP A 37 0.04 3.54 5.85
N THR A 38 0.99 4.30 5.31
CA THR A 38 1.19 5.72 5.67
C THR A 38 -0.06 6.54 5.35
N LYS A 39 -0.71 6.31 4.20
CA LYS A 39 -1.95 7.04 3.84
C LYS A 39 -3.09 6.79 4.83
N MET A 40 -3.16 5.60 5.41
CA MET A 40 -4.14 5.24 6.41
C MET A 40 -3.75 5.73 7.81
N ALA A 41 -2.58 5.29 8.28
CA ALA A 41 -2.12 5.48 9.64
C ALA A 41 -1.85 6.94 10.03
N ARG A 42 -1.57 7.83 9.05
CA ARG A 42 -1.44 9.27 9.32
C ARG A 42 -2.71 9.92 9.87
N ASN A 43 -3.87 9.29 9.66
CA ASN A 43 -5.16 9.80 10.16
C ASN A 43 -5.53 9.19 11.52
N TRP A 44 -4.70 8.27 12.05
CA TRP A 44 -4.91 7.64 13.35
C TRP A 44 -4.26 8.48 14.46
N ASN A 45 -4.97 8.62 15.56
CA ASN A 45 -4.41 9.19 16.79
C ASN A 45 -3.47 8.18 17.49
N ALA A 46 -2.67 8.66 18.44
CA ALA A 46 -1.72 7.81 19.16
C ALA A 46 -2.35 6.58 19.84
N PRO A 47 -3.51 6.67 20.55
CA PRO A 47 -4.18 5.49 21.09
C PRO A 47 -4.53 4.45 20.03
N ARG A 48 -5.04 4.88 18.87
CA ARG A 48 -5.37 3.98 17.76
C ARG A 48 -4.13 3.32 17.19
N ARG A 49 -3.05 4.08 16.96
CA ARG A 49 -1.77 3.52 16.47
C ARG A 49 -1.21 2.47 17.43
N MET A 50 -1.34 2.70 18.74
CA MET A 50 -0.94 1.74 19.77
C MET A 50 -1.79 0.46 19.72
N GLU A 51 -3.11 0.57 19.63
CA GLU A 51 -4.02 -0.59 19.51
C GLU A 51 -3.69 -1.45 18.28
N VAL A 52 -3.55 -0.81 17.11
CA VAL A 52 -3.19 -1.51 15.87
C VAL A 52 -1.81 -2.16 16.01
N ARG A 53 -0.82 -1.47 16.57
CA ARG A 53 0.52 -2.03 16.81
C ARG A 53 0.43 -3.30 17.65
N GLN A 54 -0.32 -3.30 18.74
CA GLN A 54 -0.44 -4.48 19.62
C GLN A 54 -1.07 -5.67 18.89
N GLN A 55 -2.11 -5.43 18.08
CA GLN A 55 -2.73 -6.50 17.29
C GLN A 55 -1.76 -7.05 16.24
N VAL A 56 -1.01 -6.19 15.56
CA VAL A 56 -0.02 -6.62 14.57
C VAL A 56 1.13 -7.38 15.23
N LEU A 57 1.66 -6.89 16.36
CA LEU A 57 2.72 -7.58 17.12
C LEU A 57 2.27 -8.98 17.55
N SER A 58 1.04 -9.11 18.05
CA SER A 58 0.46 -10.41 18.44
C SER A 58 0.43 -11.41 17.28
N LEU A 59 0.24 -10.94 16.04
CA LEU A 59 0.29 -11.78 14.84
C LEU A 59 1.73 -12.09 14.40
N THR A 60 2.64 -11.11 14.48
CA THR A 60 4.02 -11.27 13.99
C THR A 60 4.92 -12.04 14.94
N GLU A 61 4.59 -12.08 16.24
CA GLU A 61 5.31 -12.83 17.26
C GLU A 61 4.81 -14.29 17.38
N ALA A 62 3.72 -14.65 16.70
CA ALA A 62 3.23 -16.01 16.63
C ALA A 62 4.23 -16.93 15.90
N ALA A 63 4.38 -18.17 16.36
CA ALA A 63 5.38 -19.12 15.85
C ALA A 63 5.16 -19.51 14.37
N ASP A 64 3.94 -19.37 13.87
CA ASP A 64 3.53 -19.63 12.49
C ASP A 64 3.52 -18.37 11.60
N PHE A 65 4.07 -17.26 12.10
CA PHE A 65 4.22 -16.07 11.29
C PHE A 65 5.27 -16.28 10.19
N HIS A 66 4.87 -15.90 8.97
CA HIS A 66 5.69 -15.95 7.79
C HIS A 66 5.60 -14.62 7.06
N ARG A 67 6.76 -13.98 6.86
CA ARG A 67 6.89 -12.81 5.99
C ARG A 67 6.75 -13.20 4.52
N ASN A 68 5.53 -13.56 4.13
CA ASN A 68 5.17 -13.81 2.75
C ASN A 68 4.83 -12.48 2.05
N LEU A 69 5.14 -12.37 0.75
CA LEU A 69 5.01 -11.10 0.04
C LEU A 69 3.55 -10.77 -0.33
N ILE A 70 2.80 -11.75 -0.84
CA ILE A 70 1.52 -11.50 -1.54
C ILE A 70 0.33 -12.18 -0.85
N GLU A 71 0.53 -13.29 -0.16
CA GLU A 71 -0.56 -14.16 0.30
C GLU A 71 -1.26 -13.61 1.55
N LYS A 72 -2.55 -13.28 1.42
CA LYS A 72 -3.34 -12.65 2.47
C LYS A 72 -3.81 -13.66 3.53
N ARG A 73 -2.91 -14.03 4.44
CA ARG A 73 -3.14 -15.04 5.49
C ARG A 73 -3.58 -14.47 6.83
N TYR A 74 -3.23 -13.23 7.12
CA TYR A 74 -3.37 -12.66 8.46
C TYR A 74 -4.53 -11.69 8.53
N THR A 75 -5.38 -11.82 9.55
CA THR A 75 -6.57 -10.97 9.71
C THR A 75 -6.36 -9.90 10.78
N LEU A 76 -6.48 -8.63 10.41
CA LEU A 76 -6.63 -7.52 11.34
C LEU A 76 -8.12 -7.19 11.48
N ARG A 77 -8.63 -7.23 12.71
CA ARG A 77 -10.04 -6.93 13.01
C ARG A 77 -10.14 -5.49 13.49
N LEU A 78 -10.25 -4.58 12.54
CA LEU A 78 -10.26 -3.13 12.78
C LEU A 78 -11.34 -2.51 11.90
N ASP A 79 -12.33 -1.85 12.53
CA ASP A 79 -13.54 -1.37 11.86
C ASP A 79 -13.29 -0.28 10.81
N ASP A 80 -12.15 0.43 10.92
CA ASP A 80 -11.73 1.51 10.04
C ASP A 80 -10.80 1.06 8.91
N ILE A 81 -10.50 -0.25 8.81
CA ILE A 81 -9.69 -0.81 7.72
C ILE A 81 -10.60 -1.55 6.73
N PRO A 82 -10.63 -1.14 5.44
CA PRO A 82 -11.51 -1.75 4.45
C PRO A 82 -11.11 -3.18 4.09
N GLU A 83 -9.80 -3.47 4.11
CA GLU A 83 -9.26 -4.80 3.87
C GLU A 83 -8.84 -5.41 5.20
N GLN A 84 -9.47 -6.51 5.62
CA GLN A 84 -9.13 -7.16 6.89
C GLN A 84 -8.04 -8.22 6.75
N THR A 85 -7.70 -8.67 5.54
CA THR A 85 -6.73 -9.74 5.31
C THR A 85 -5.46 -9.22 4.65
N HIS A 86 -4.30 -9.53 5.21
CA HIS A 86 -3.01 -8.98 4.80
C HIS A 86 -1.94 -10.06 4.65
N SER A 87 -0.94 -9.77 3.81
CA SER A 87 0.28 -10.57 3.71
C SER A 87 1.24 -10.26 4.86
N GLY A 88 2.18 -11.15 5.12
CA GLY A 88 3.18 -10.93 6.18
C GLY A 88 4.05 -9.71 5.90
N ALA A 89 4.45 -9.49 4.63
CA ALA A 89 5.18 -8.29 4.22
C ALA A 89 4.38 -7.01 4.46
N SER A 90 3.07 -7.03 4.22
CA SER A 90 2.19 -5.90 4.52
C SER A 90 2.13 -5.58 6.02
N LEU A 91 2.06 -6.61 6.88
CA LEU A 91 2.08 -6.41 8.33
C LEU A 91 3.41 -5.86 8.85
N MET A 92 4.54 -6.34 8.30
CA MET A 92 5.86 -5.79 8.63
C MET A 92 5.98 -4.32 8.21
N ALA A 93 5.50 -3.98 7.01
CA ALA A 93 5.47 -2.60 6.54
C ALA A 93 4.59 -1.70 7.44
N LEU A 94 3.48 -2.21 7.96
CA LEU A 94 2.64 -1.48 8.92
C LEU A 94 3.39 -1.17 10.22
N LEU A 95 4.12 -2.14 10.79
CA LEU A 95 4.93 -1.90 11.99
C LEU A 95 5.99 -0.82 11.76
N GLU A 96 6.66 -0.84 10.61
CA GLU A 96 7.65 0.18 10.23
C GLU A 96 7.02 1.57 10.14
N VAL A 97 5.86 1.69 9.49
CA VAL A 97 5.13 2.96 9.38
C VAL A 97 4.70 3.47 10.74
N LEU A 98 4.13 2.62 11.60
CA LEU A 98 3.71 3.02 12.94
C LEU A 98 4.89 3.50 13.79
N ALA A 99 6.05 2.83 13.69
CA ALA A 99 7.26 3.24 14.40
C ALA A 99 7.80 4.57 13.88
N ALA A 100 7.70 4.83 12.57
CA ALA A 100 8.13 6.10 11.99
C ALA A 100 7.22 7.27 12.43
N LEU A 101 5.90 7.07 12.45
CA LEU A 101 4.94 8.10 12.86
C LEU A 101 5.12 8.49 14.33
N ASP A 102 5.32 7.53 15.23
CA ASP A 102 5.52 7.85 16.64
C ASP A 102 6.82 8.64 16.88
N LYS A 103 7.91 8.30 16.17
CA LYS A 103 9.16 9.08 16.23
C LYS A 103 9.00 10.51 15.73
N MET A 104 8.15 10.71 14.72
CA MET A 104 7.86 12.06 14.20
C MET A 104 7.11 12.89 15.24
N GLU A 105 6.11 12.32 15.92
CA GLU A 105 5.36 13.02 16.98
C GLU A 105 6.20 13.31 18.22
N GLU A 106 7.15 12.44 18.59
CA GLU A 106 8.09 12.70 19.71
C GLU A 106 9.05 13.88 19.43
N SER A 107 9.22 14.25 18.17
CA SER A 107 10.13 15.30 17.73
C SER A 107 9.47 16.68 17.57
N GLU A 108 8.14 16.76 17.76
CA GLU A 108 7.34 18.00 17.71
C GLU A 108 7.11 18.59 19.13
#